data_AF-A0A2E8CWY9-F1
#
_entry.id   AF-A0A2E8CWY9-F1
#
_cell.length_a   1.000
_cell.length_b   1.000
_cell.length_c   1.000
_cell.angle_alpha   90.00
_cell.angle_beta   90.00
_cell.angle_gamma   90.00
#
_symmetry.space_group_name_H-M   'P 1'
#
loop_
_entity.id
_entity.type
_entity.pdbx_description
1 polymer ?
#
loop_
_entity_poly.entity_id
_entity_poly.type
_entity_poly.pdbx_seq_one_letter_code
_entity_poly.pdbx_strand_id
1 'polypeptide(L)' 'MSTAKDTMADIIARQPDDSSYDEILRELAYARMIKRGLDDSDADRIISDSEMKGEIRSWRK' A
#
# COMPACT_ATOMS: atom_id res chain seq x y z
N MET A 1 -14.30 -15.39 1.36
CA MET A 1 -13.10 -14.53 1.45
C MET A 1 -12.43 -14.57 0.09
N SER A 2 -12.12 -13.43 -0.52
CA SER A 2 -11.29 -13.45 -1.73
C SER A 2 -9.87 -13.85 -1.33
N THR A 3 -9.21 -14.66 -2.14
CA THR A 3 -7.80 -14.99 -1.91
C THR A 3 -6.92 -13.79 -2.29
N ALA A 4 -5.66 -13.82 -1.89
CA ALA A 4 -4.69 -12.82 -2.35
C ALA A 4 -4.61 -12.81 -3.89
N LYS A 5 -4.68 -13.98 -4.53
CA LYS A 5 -4.66 -14.12 -5.98
C LYS A 5 -5.86 -13.45 -6.64
N ASP A 6 -7.06 -13.64 -6.09
CA ASP A 6 -8.29 -13.03 -6.63
C ASP A 6 -8.22 -11.50 -6.55
N THR A 7 -7.77 -10.96 -5.42
CA THR A 7 -7.59 -9.51 -5.26
C THR A 7 -6.55 -8.95 -6.23
N MET A 8 -5.43 -9.65 -6.45
CA MET A 8 -4.43 -9.23 -7.44
C MET A 8 -4.98 -9.26 -8.86
N ALA A 9 -5.73 -10.32 -9.22
CA ALA A 9 -6.36 -10.43 -10.52
C ALA A 9 -7.38 -9.30 -10.76
N ASP A 10 -8.18 -8.97 -9.75
CA ASP A 10 -9.14 -7.86 -9.82
C ASP A 10 -8.46 -6.49 -10.00
N ILE A 11 -7.33 -6.25 -9.33
CA ILE A 11 -6.55 -5.01 -9.49
C ILE A 11 -6.00 -4.92 -10.91
N ILE A 12 -5.42 -6.00 -11.43
CA ILE A 12 -4.86 -6.04 -12.79
C ILE A 12 -5.98 -5.84 -13.82
N ALA A 13 -7.13 -6.50 -13.65
CA ALA A 13 -8.24 -6.44 -14.60
C ALA A 13 -8.93 -5.06 -14.67
N ARG A 14 -8.72 -4.18 -13.70
CA ARG A 14 -9.25 -2.81 -13.69
C ARG A 14 -8.29 -1.79 -14.31
N GLN A 15 -7.07 -2.18 -14.63
CA GLN A 15 -6.10 -1.29 -15.27
C GLN A 15 -6.36 -1.17 -16.78
N PRO A 16 -5.96 -0.05 -17.40
CA PRO A 16 -5.99 0.10 -18.86
C PRO A 16 -5.22 -1.01 -19.59
N ASP A 17 -5.67 -1.39 -20.78
CA ASP A 17 -5.03 -2.42 -21.62
C ASP A 17 -3.59 -2.06 -22.05
N ASP A 18 -3.25 -0.76 -22.06
CA ASP A 18 -1.93 -0.24 -22.41
C ASP A 18 -1.01 -0.03 -21.21
N SER A 19 -1.42 -0.47 -20.01
CA SER A 19 -0.61 -0.39 -18.80
C SER A 19 0.70 -1.18 -18.95
N SER A 20 1.80 -0.51 -18.65
CA SER A 20 3.11 -1.15 -18.61
C SER A 20 3.23 -2.10 -17.42
N TYR A 21 4.20 -3.01 -17.51
CA TYR A 21 4.54 -3.92 -16.42
C TYR A 21 4.84 -3.18 -15.10
N ASP A 22 5.56 -2.06 -15.17
CA ASP A 22 5.94 -1.28 -13.98
C ASP A 22 4.75 -0.54 -13.36
N GLU A 23 3.78 -0.10 -14.16
CA GLU A 23 2.52 0.49 -13.66
C GLU A 23 1.69 -0.57 -12.93
N ILE A 24 1.56 -1.75 -13.52
CA ILE A 24 0.84 -2.87 -12.91
C ILE A 24 1.47 -3.25 -11.55
N LEU A 25 2.79 -3.40 -11.51
CA LEU A 25 3.50 -3.73 -10.27
C LEU A 25 3.34 -2.64 -9.21
N ARG A 26 3.38 -1.37 -9.61
CA ARG A 26 3.23 -0.24 -8.69
C ARG A 26 1.86 -0.24 -8.01
N GLU A 27 0.80 -0.47 -8.77
CA GLU A 27 -0.56 -0.55 -8.22
C GLU A 27 -0.72 -1.73 -7.24
N LEU A 28 -0.16 -2.89 -7.57
CA LEU A 28 -0.14 -4.04 -6.66
C LEU A 28 0.63 -3.73 -5.37
N ALA A 29 1.76 -3.02 -5.48
CA ALA A 29 2.53 -2.57 -4.32
C ALA A 29 1.74 -1.59 -3.45
N TYR A 30 1.04 -0.62 -4.05
CA TYR A 30 0.19 0.33 -3.32
C TYR A 30 -0.95 -0.37 -2.59
N ALA A 31 -1.66 -1.30 -3.26
CA ALA A 31 -2.70 -2.08 -2.61
C ALA A 31 -2.16 -2.86 -1.39
N ARG A 32 -0.96 -3.43 -1.51
CA ARG A 32 -0.28 -4.14 -0.40
C ARG A 32 0.13 -3.20 0.73
N MET A 33 0.59 -1.99 0.42
CA MET A 33 0.96 -0.96 1.40
C MET A 33 -0.25 -0.48 2.19
N ILE A 34 -1.38 -0.19 1.52
CA ILE A 34 -2.62 0.22 2.17
C ILE A 34 -3.13 -0.89 3.09
N LYS A 35 -3.21 -2.13 2.59
CA LYS A 35 -3.63 -3.26 3.42
C LYS A 35 -2.75 -3.42 4.66
N ARG A 36 -1.43 -3.29 4.51
CA ARG A 36 -0.52 -3.30 5.65
C ARG A 36 -0.86 -2.21 6.67
N GLY A 37 -1.08 -0.99 6.21
CA GLY A 37 -1.40 0.15 7.08
C GLY A 37 -2.70 -0.06 7.84
N LEU A 38 -3.71 -0.67 7.20
CA LEU A 38 -4.96 -1.06 7.87
C LEU A 38 -4.71 -2.16 8.91
N ASP A 39 -3.97 -3.21 8.56
CA ASP A 39 -3.62 -4.29 9.50
C ASP A 39 -2.76 -3.78 10.68
N ASP A 40 -1.94 -2.76 10.46
CA ASP A 40 -1.16 -2.07 11.50
C ASP A 40 -2.08 -1.22 12.40
N SER A 41 -3.06 -0.51 11.82
CA SER A 41 -4.07 0.25 12.56
C SER A 41 -4.96 -0.65 13.43
N ASP A 42 -5.48 -1.75 12.88
CA ASP A 42 -6.35 -2.68 13.60
C ASP A 42 -5.64 -3.36 14.77
N ALA A 43 -4.32 -3.47 14.69
CA ALA A 43 -3.47 -4.06 15.72
C ALA A 43 -2.80 -3.02 16.63
N ASP A 44 -3.24 -1.76 16.58
CA ASP A 44 -2.72 -0.64 17.37
C ASP A 44 -1.19 -0.41 17.20
N ARG A 45 -0.64 -0.80 16.04
CA ARG A 45 0.75 -0.53 15.62
C ARG A 45 0.85 0.82 14.92
N ILE A 46 0.38 1.86 15.59
CA ILE A 46 0.34 3.23 15.09
C ILE A 46 1.24 4.14 15.93
N ILE A 47 1.65 5.27 15.34
CA ILE A 47 2.40 6.30 16.03
C ILE A 47 1.59 7.60 16.09
N SER A 48 1.93 8.46 17.04
CA SER A 48 1.30 9.78 17.14
C SER A 48 1.70 10.71 15.99
N ASP A 49 0.87 11.71 15.69
CA ASP A 49 1.19 12.74 14.69
C ASP A 49 2.50 13.48 15.00
N SER A 50 2.77 13.75 16.28
CA SER A 50 4.02 14.42 16.70
C SER A 50 5.25 13.56 16.45
N GLU A 51 5.15 12.25 16.67
CA GLU A 51 6.22 11.29 16.40
C GLU A 51 6.47 11.17 14.89
N MET A 52 5.40 11.02 14.09
CA MET A 52 5.51 10.97 12.63
C MET A 52 6.20 12.21 12.04
N LYS A 53 5.86 13.41 12.53
CA LYS A 53 6.53 14.67 12.14
C LYS A 53 8.01 14.70 12.57
N GLY A 54 8.36 14.04 13.68
CA GLY A 54 9.75 13.86 14.11
C GLY A 54 10.55 13.02 13.10
N GLU A 55 10.04 11.85 12.76
CA GLU A 55 10.66 10.89 11.83
C GLU A 55 10.87 11.51 10.44
N ILE A 56 9.85 12.13 9.85
CA ILE A 56 9.95 12.76 8.51
C ILE A 56 11.03 13.85 8.48
N ARG A 57 11.19 14.62 9.55
CA ARG A 57 12.24 15.66 9.63
C ARG A 57 13.64 15.05 9.68
N SER A 58 13.79 13.84 10.23
CA SER A 58 15.09 13.17 10.32
C SER A 58 15.63 12.73 8.95
N TRP A 59 14.76 12.43 7.99
CA TRP A 59 15.13 11.98 6.65
C TRP A 59 15.68 13.09 5.75
N ARG A 60 15.54 14.36 6.17
CA ARG A 60 16.08 15.52 5.43
C ARG A 60 17.49 15.94 5.89
N LYS A 61 18.15 15.13 6.72
CA LYS A 61 19.58 15.25 7.05
C LYS A 61 20.42 14.47 6.05
#